data_AF-A0A1L2C820-F1
#
_entry.id   AF-A0A1L2C820-F1
#
_cell.length_a   1.000
_cell.length_b   1.000
_cell.length_c   1.000
_cell.angle_alpha   90.00
_cell.angle_beta   90.00
_cell.angle_gamma   90.00
#
_symmetry.space_group_name_H-M   'P 1'
#
loop_
_entity.id
_entity.type
_entity.pdbx_description
1 polymer ?
#
loop_
_entity_poly.entity_id
_entity_poly.type
_entity_poly.pdbx_seq_one_letter_code
_entity_poly.pdbx_strand_id
1 'polypeptide(L)'
;GGYGMMRVLTNLMKVGVSMSFIWLSLSLMGGIMVSLLCLRQVDMKSLIAYSSVVHMGLVVGGLMTLNYWGFCMSFVLMISHGLCSSGMFCLANISYERLGSRSMMINKGLMNLMPSMTLWWFLLTSCNMAAPPSLNLLGEIGLFNSMIGWLWVVMIFLMLISFFSASYSLYLYSYSQHGKFYSATYGSLSGYCREYLLLI
;
A
#
# COMPACT_ATOMS: atom_id res chain seq x y z
N GLY A 1 2.31 15.63 -4.50
CA GLY A 1 1.26 15.89 -3.49
C GLY A 1 1.88 16.18 -2.14
N GLY A 2 2.22 15.16 -1.36
CA GLY A 2 2.67 15.30 0.04
C GLY A 2 3.86 16.24 0.25
N TYR A 3 4.91 16.18 -0.58
CA TYR A 3 6.02 17.13 -0.50
C TYR A 3 5.59 18.61 -0.67
N GLY A 4 4.62 18.86 -1.55
CA GLY A 4 4.05 20.20 -1.73
C GLY A 4 3.31 20.68 -0.48
N MET A 5 2.50 19.79 0.13
CA MET A 5 1.88 20.08 1.43
C MET A 5 2.92 20.36 2.51
N MET A 6 3.98 19.57 2.60
CA MET A 6 5.06 19.78 3.58
C MET A 6 5.70 21.17 3.48
N ARG A 7 5.95 21.66 2.27
CA ARG A 7 6.55 22.99 2.04
C ARG A 7 5.58 24.14 2.28
N VAL A 8 4.29 23.95 1.99
CA VAL A 8 3.29 25.00 2.13
C VAL A 8 2.76 25.11 3.56
N LEU A 9 2.64 23.98 4.27
CA LEU A 9 2.12 23.93 5.65
C LEU A 9 2.97 24.78 6.61
N THR A 10 4.30 24.85 6.42
CA THR A 10 5.17 25.70 7.24
C THR A 10 4.78 27.17 7.20
N ASN A 11 4.25 27.64 6.06
CA ASN A 11 3.82 29.02 5.88
C ASN A 11 2.34 29.23 6.27
N LEU A 12 1.52 28.17 6.22
CA LEU A 12 0.09 28.20 6.49
C LEU A 12 -0.30 27.59 7.84
N MET A 13 0.60 27.56 8.83
CA MET A 13 0.36 26.89 10.12
C MET A 13 -0.95 27.32 10.80
N LYS A 14 -1.29 28.62 10.80
CA LYS A 14 -2.53 29.13 11.42
C LYS A 14 -3.81 28.54 10.78
N VAL A 15 -3.82 28.39 9.45
CA VAL A 15 -4.94 27.78 8.71
C VAL A 15 -4.90 26.26 8.84
N GLY A 16 -3.70 25.67 8.93
CA GLY A 16 -3.52 24.25 9.20
C GLY A 16 -4.18 23.80 10.50
N VAL A 17 -4.05 24.59 11.58
CA VAL A 17 -4.68 24.26 12.87
C VAL A 17 -6.21 24.22 12.73
N SER A 18 -6.83 25.23 12.10
CA SER A 18 -8.29 25.28 11.97
C SER A 18 -8.86 24.17 11.08
N MET A 19 -8.16 23.83 10.00
CA MET A 19 -8.63 22.82 9.03
C MET A 19 -8.17 21.39 9.36
N SER A 20 -7.26 21.19 10.31
CA SER A 20 -6.69 19.89 10.68
C SER A 20 -7.77 18.82 10.92
N PHE A 21 -8.83 19.17 11.66
CA PHE A 21 -9.92 18.25 12.00
C PHE A 21 -10.65 17.72 10.75
N ILE A 22 -10.92 18.58 9.77
CA ILE A 22 -11.65 18.20 8.55
C ILE A 22 -10.81 17.23 7.72
N TRP A 23 -9.52 17.54 7.51
CA TRP A 23 -8.65 16.69 6.72
C TRP A 23 -8.32 15.37 7.41
N LEU A 24 -8.12 15.39 8.73
CA LEU A 24 -7.83 14.19 9.50
C LEU A 24 -9.04 13.24 9.50
N SER A 25 -10.25 13.75 9.77
CA SER A 25 -11.46 12.93 9.73
C SER A 25 -11.74 12.33 8.35
N LEU A 26 -11.56 13.12 7.28
CA LEU A 26 -11.71 12.63 5.90
C LEU A 26 -10.65 11.57 5.56
N SER A 27 -9.42 11.74 6.02
CA SER A 27 -8.33 10.78 5.77
C SER A 27 -8.57 9.43 6.46
N LEU A 28 -9.04 9.44 7.72
CA LEU A 28 -9.27 8.22 8.48
C LEU A 28 -10.51 7.46 8.00
N MET A 29 -11.64 8.17 7.83
CA MET A 29 -12.87 7.56 7.36
C MET A 29 -12.72 7.07 5.91
N GLY A 30 -12.10 7.89 5.06
CA GLY A 30 -11.77 7.51 3.69
C GLY A 30 -10.83 6.31 3.62
N GLY A 31 -9.81 6.26 4.49
CA GLY A 31 -8.87 5.13 4.58
C GLY A 31 -9.58 3.80 4.85
N ILE A 32 -10.52 3.77 5.82
CA ILE A 32 -11.30 2.56 6.10
C ILE A 32 -12.17 2.18 4.90
N MET A 33 -12.92 3.13 4.33
CA MET A 33 -13.80 2.83 3.20
C MET A 33 -13.03 2.29 1.99
N VAL A 34 -11.89 2.90 1.67
CA VAL A 34 -11.04 2.43 0.56
C VAL A 34 -10.42 1.06 0.86
N SER A 35 -10.01 0.81 2.10
CA SER A 35 -9.47 -0.50 2.50
C SER A 35 -10.50 -1.64 2.32
N LEU A 36 -11.78 -1.37 2.58
CA LEU A 36 -12.88 -2.30 2.32
C LEU A 36 -13.14 -2.48 0.81
N LEU A 37 -13.00 -1.42 0.01
CA LEU A 37 -13.08 -1.52 -1.44
C LEU A 37 -11.95 -2.39 -2.02
N CYS A 38 -10.74 -2.32 -1.46
CA CYS A 38 -9.62 -3.17 -1.88
C CYS A 38 -9.95 -4.67 -1.79
N LEU A 39 -10.65 -5.11 -0.74
CA LEU A 39 -11.03 -6.51 -0.55
C LEU A 39 -12.03 -7.02 -1.60
N ARG A 40 -12.80 -6.13 -2.20
CA ARG A 40 -13.77 -6.48 -3.26
C ARG A 40 -13.19 -6.35 -4.65
N GLN A 41 -12.01 -5.76 -4.78
CA GLN A 41 -11.43 -5.51 -6.09
C GLN A 41 -10.97 -6.83 -6.72
N VAL A 42 -11.32 -7.04 -7.99
CA VAL A 42 -10.95 -8.24 -8.75
C VAL A 42 -9.69 -7.99 -9.61
N ASP A 43 -9.44 -6.75 -9.99
CA ASP A 43 -8.27 -6.39 -10.81
C ASP A 43 -7.05 -6.08 -9.94
N MET A 44 -5.90 -6.66 -10.28
CA MET A 44 -4.67 -6.47 -9.50
C MET A 44 -4.17 -5.02 -9.50
N LYS A 45 -4.12 -4.37 -10.67
CA LYS A 45 -3.58 -3.00 -10.78
C LYS A 45 -4.44 -1.99 -10.02
N SER A 46 -5.76 -2.12 -10.04
CA SER A 46 -6.60 -1.19 -9.27
C SER A 46 -6.59 -1.50 -7.78
N LEU A 47 -6.44 -2.77 -7.36
CA LEU A 47 -6.24 -3.10 -5.94
C LEU A 47 -4.99 -2.41 -5.40
N ILE A 48 -3.85 -2.49 -6.12
CA ILE A 48 -2.60 -1.81 -5.75
C ILE A 48 -2.79 -0.27 -5.75
N ALA A 49 -3.57 0.27 -6.69
CA ALA A 49 -3.88 1.69 -6.70
C ALA A 49 -4.73 2.12 -5.48
N TYR A 50 -5.75 1.36 -5.11
CA TYR A 50 -6.56 1.68 -3.94
C TYR A 50 -5.78 1.51 -2.63
N SER A 51 -4.91 0.50 -2.50
CA SER A 51 -4.02 0.40 -1.34
C SER A 51 -3.11 1.62 -1.23
N SER A 52 -2.64 2.18 -2.35
CA SER A 52 -1.83 3.42 -2.33
C SER A 52 -2.59 4.62 -1.79
N VAL A 53 -3.90 4.70 -2.03
CA VAL A 53 -4.76 5.76 -1.48
C VAL A 53 -4.88 5.62 0.04
N VAL A 54 -4.93 4.40 0.58
CA VAL A 54 -4.98 4.15 2.04
C VAL A 54 -3.70 4.65 2.72
N HIS A 55 -2.53 4.21 2.25
CA HIS A 55 -1.26 4.63 2.85
C HIS A 55 -1.02 6.15 2.69
N MET A 56 -1.37 6.74 1.54
CA MET A 56 -1.28 8.20 1.37
C MET A 56 -2.32 8.96 2.19
N GLY A 57 -3.47 8.35 2.49
CA GLY A 57 -4.43 8.86 3.46
C GLY A 57 -3.80 9.01 4.84
N LEU A 58 -3.04 8.02 5.30
CA LEU A 58 -2.28 8.11 6.56
C LEU A 58 -1.22 9.22 6.53
N VAL A 59 -0.55 9.45 5.39
CA VAL A 59 0.39 10.58 5.21
C VAL A 59 -0.33 11.92 5.42
N VAL A 60 -1.50 12.11 4.81
CA VAL A 60 -2.28 13.35 4.97
C VAL A 60 -2.74 13.51 6.42
N GLY A 61 -3.25 12.45 7.05
CA GLY A 61 -3.62 12.48 8.47
C GLY A 61 -2.44 12.86 9.37
N GLY A 62 -1.28 12.24 9.17
CA GLY A 62 -0.08 12.55 9.95
C GLY A 62 0.45 13.96 9.74
N LEU A 63 0.42 14.47 8.52
CA LEU A 63 0.80 15.87 8.23
C LEU A 63 -0.12 16.87 8.94
N MET A 64 -1.42 16.55 9.03
CA MET A 64 -2.42 17.43 9.67
C MET A 64 -2.36 17.42 11.20
N THR A 65 -1.61 16.50 11.82
CA THR A 65 -1.30 16.58 13.26
C THR A 65 -0.33 17.72 13.59
N LEU A 66 0.36 18.28 12.59
CA LEU A 66 1.34 19.38 12.72
C LEU A 66 2.48 19.10 13.73
N ASN A 67 2.70 17.84 14.10
CA ASN A 67 3.78 17.41 14.97
C ASN A 67 5.06 17.13 14.16
N TYR A 68 6.23 17.47 14.73
CA TYR A 68 7.53 17.18 14.10
C TYR A 68 7.71 15.68 13.80
N TRP A 69 7.30 14.82 14.74
CA TRP A 69 7.30 13.36 14.55
C TRP A 69 6.44 12.92 13.37
N GLY A 70 5.21 13.46 13.24
CA GLY A 70 4.32 13.18 12.12
C GLY A 70 4.90 13.66 10.78
N PHE A 71 5.58 14.81 10.77
CA PHE A 71 6.26 15.34 9.58
C PHE A 71 7.42 14.44 9.13
N CYS A 72 8.28 13.99 10.03
CA CYS A 72 9.38 13.08 9.69
C CYS A 72 8.85 11.72 9.20
N MET A 73 7.85 11.16 9.87
CA MET A 73 7.33 9.82 9.56
C MET A 73 6.48 9.80 8.29
N SER A 74 5.77 10.89 7.99
CA SER A 74 5.08 11.04 6.70
C SER A 74 6.07 11.08 5.53
N PHE A 75 7.26 11.65 5.73
CA PHE A 75 8.32 11.61 4.71
C PHE A 75 8.86 10.20 4.49
N VAL A 76 9.15 9.49 5.59
CA VAL A 76 9.60 8.09 5.52
C VAL A 76 8.58 7.22 4.79
N LEU A 77 7.29 7.33 5.17
CA LEU A 77 6.23 6.53 4.56
C LEU A 77 6.03 6.84 3.07
N MET A 78 6.19 8.10 2.65
CA MET A 78 6.11 8.45 1.22
C MET A 78 7.21 7.77 0.40
N ILE A 79 8.43 7.70 0.92
CA ILE A 79 9.55 7.03 0.24
C ILE A 79 9.31 5.52 0.22
N SER A 80 9.04 4.93 1.38
CA SER A 80 8.91 3.49 1.53
C SER A 80 7.74 2.94 0.72
N HIS A 81 6.59 3.61 0.78
CA HIS A 81 5.43 3.24 -0.02
C HIS A 81 5.69 3.47 -1.52
N GLY A 82 6.41 4.55 -1.88
CA GLY A 82 6.80 4.81 -3.27
C GLY A 82 7.57 3.65 -3.90
N LEU A 83 8.55 3.09 -3.16
CA LEU A 83 9.33 1.94 -3.61
C LEU A 83 8.52 0.63 -3.62
N CYS A 84 7.71 0.41 -2.58
CA CYS A 84 6.90 -0.81 -2.48
C CYS A 84 5.81 -0.87 -3.56
N SER A 85 5.09 0.23 -3.78
CA SER A 85 3.99 0.28 -4.76
C SER A 85 4.48 0.22 -6.20
N SER A 86 5.61 0.87 -6.55
CA SER A 86 6.19 0.76 -7.88
C SER A 86 6.60 -0.68 -8.20
N GLY A 87 7.23 -1.38 -7.25
CA GLY A 87 7.57 -2.79 -7.37
C GLY A 87 6.34 -3.69 -7.59
N MET A 88 5.27 -3.47 -6.82
CA MET A 88 4.01 -4.22 -7.01
C MET A 88 3.37 -3.93 -8.38
N PHE A 89 3.39 -2.69 -8.87
CA PHE A 89 2.91 -2.37 -10.22
C PHE A 89 3.76 -3.04 -11.31
N CYS A 90 5.07 -3.14 -11.11
CA CYS A 90 5.97 -3.86 -12.01
C CYS A 90 5.60 -5.35 -12.07
N LEU A 91 5.43 -6.01 -10.92
CA LEU A 91 5.01 -7.42 -10.84
C LEU A 91 3.62 -7.66 -11.45
N ALA A 92 2.68 -6.75 -11.22
CA ALA A 92 1.37 -6.79 -11.87
C ALA A 92 1.47 -6.63 -13.40
N ASN A 93 2.51 -5.97 -13.90
CA ASN A 93 2.76 -5.86 -15.34
C ASN A 93 3.43 -7.11 -15.91
N ILE A 94 4.39 -7.70 -15.22
CA ILE A 94 5.03 -8.97 -15.64
C ILE A 94 3.98 -10.08 -15.75
N SER A 95 3.09 -10.20 -14.75
CA SER A 95 1.97 -11.15 -14.82
C SER A 95 0.99 -10.84 -15.96
N TYR A 96 0.74 -9.56 -16.25
CA TYR A 96 -0.09 -9.14 -17.38
C TYR A 96 0.55 -9.50 -18.74
N GLU A 97 1.85 -9.32 -18.93
CA GLU A 97 2.55 -9.68 -20.18
C GLU A 97 2.47 -11.19 -20.48
N ARG A 98 2.30 -12.02 -19.46
CA ARG A 98 2.24 -13.50 -19.60
C ARG A 98 0.83 -14.01 -19.84
N LEU A 99 -0.16 -13.46 -19.13
CA LEU A 99 -1.53 -13.96 -19.13
C LEU A 99 -2.51 -13.07 -19.92
N GLY A 100 -2.06 -11.89 -20.38
CA GLY A 100 -2.86 -10.96 -21.17
C GLY A 100 -4.03 -10.33 -20.42
N SER A 101 -4.15 -10.56 -19.11
CA SER A 101 -5.29 -10.11 -18.30
C SER A 101 -4.86 -9.53 -16.96
N ARG A 102 -5.64 -8.56 -16.47
CA ARG A 102 -5.41 -7.89 -15.18
C ARG A 102 -6.19 -8.50 -14.01
N SER A 103 -7.09 -9.45 -14.30
CA SER A 103 -8.00 -10.01 -13.32
C SER A 103 -7.31 -11.05 -12.44
N MET A 104 -7.53 -11.00 -11.13
CA MET A 104 -7.01 -11.99 -10.18
C MET A 104 -7.58 -13.39 -10.39
N MET A 105 -8.76 -13.51 -11.01
CA MET A 105 -9.38 -14.81 -11.27
C MET A 105 -8.65 -15.62 -12.33
N ILE A 106 -8.08 -14.95 -13.33
CA ILE A 106 -7.28 -15.60 -14.38
C ILE A 106 -5.85 -15.84 -13.89
N ASN A 107 -5.30 -14.91 -13.10
CA ASN A 107 -3.91 -14.94 -12.67
C ASN A 107 -3.67 -15.75 -11.39
N LYS A 108 -4.39 -16.86 -11.21
CA LYS A 108 -4.27 -17.76 -10.04
C LYS A 108 -3.16 -18.79 -10.22
N GLY A 109 -2.58 -19.20 -9.09
CA GLY A 109 -1.65 -20.33 -9.03
C GLY A 109 -0.23 -20.03 -9.51
N LEU A 110 0.15 -18.76 -9.73
CA LEU A 110 1.43 -18.35 -10.33
C LEU A 110 2.68 -18.97 -9.68
N MET A 111 2.57 -19.47 -8.44
CA MET A 111 3.63 -20.18 -7.73
C MET A 111 4.24 -21.35 -8.50
N ASN A 112 3.46 -22.16 -9.21
CA ASN A 112 4.08 -23.26 -9.96
C ASN A 112 4.59 -22.84 -11.37
N LEU A 113 4.25 -21.65 -11.86
CA LEU A 113 4.74 -21.14 -13.16
C LEU A 113 6.03 -20.34 -13.00
N MET A 114 6.11 -19.47 -11.99
CA MET A 114 7.22 -18.53 -11.79
C MET A 114 7.60 -18.45 -10.30
N PRO A 115 8.20 -19.52 -9.72
CA PRO A 115 8.48 -19.59 -8.28
C PRO A 115 9.43 -18.47 -7.81
N SER A 116 10.43 -18.11 -8.61
CA SER A 116 11.35 -17.01 -8.30
C SER A 116 10.65 -15.64 -8.25
N MET A 117 9.66 -15.39 -9.10
CA MET A 117 8.85 -14.16 -9.03
C MET A 117 7.90 -14.15 -7.84
N THR A 118 7.51 -15.33 -7.32
CA THR A 118 6.63 -15.40 -6.15
C THR A 118 7.32 -14.96 -4.86
N LEU A 119 8.64 -15.13 -4.77
CA LEU A 119 9.44 -14.56 -3.69
C LEU A 119 9.34 -13.03 -3.70
N TRP A 120 9.48 -12.40 -4.87
CA TRP A 120 9.33 -10.96 -5.02
C TRP A 120 7.93 -10.48 -4.69
N TRP A 121 6.90 -11.22 -5.11
CA TRP A 121 5.53 -10.96 -4.67
C TRP A 121 5.40 -10.99 -3.16
N PHE A 122 5.93 -12.03 -2.49
CA PHE A 122 5.86 -12.16 -1.04
C PHE A 122 6.59 -11.01 -0.32
N LEU A 123 7.81 -10.67 -0.74
CA LEU A 123 8.57 -9.58 -0.14
C LEU A 123 7.85 -8.24 -0.29
N LEU A 124 7.37 -7.91 -1.49
CA LEU A 124 6.68 -6.64 -1.72
C LEU A 124 5.31 -6.58 -1.05
N THR A 125 4.53 -7.67 -1.02
CA THR A 125 3.24 -7.70 -0.30
C THR A 125 3.44 -7.65 1.22
N SER A 126 4.48 -8.29 1.75
CA SER A 126 4.83 -8.20 3.18
C SER A 126 5.28 -6.79 3.58
N CYS A 127 6.04 -6.10 2.72
CA CYS A 127 6.37 -4.69 2.91
C CYS A 127 5.10 -3.82 2.88
N ASN A 128 4.15 -4.10 1.98
CA ASN A 128 2.88 -3.38 1.92
C ASN A 128 1.99 -3.60 3.15
N MET A 129 2.04 -4.80 3.75
CA MET A 129 1.42 -5.12 5.04
C MET A 129 2.13 -4.45 6.24
N ALA A 130 3.24 -3.74 5.99
CA ALA A 130 4.09 -3.18 7.03
C ALA A 130 4.63 -4.27 7.98
N ALA A 131 5.14 -5.39 7.46
CA ALA A 131 5.83 -6.40 8.27
C ALA A 131 7.23 -5.92 8.72
N PRO A 132 7.74 -6.33 9.91
CA PRO A 132 9.13 -6.06 10.29
C PRO A 132 10.09 -6.85 9.38
N PRO A 133 11.24 -6.31 8.91
CA PRO A 133 11.90 -5.02 9.22
C PRO A 133 11.64 -3.88 8.21
N SER A 134 10.45 -3.79 7.59
CA SER A 134 10.19 -2.82 6.53
C SER A 134 10.18 -1.35 6.97
N LEU A 135 10.56 -0.45 6.05
CA LEU A 135 10.42 1.00 6.25
C LEU A 135 8.96 1.45 6.35
N ASN A 136 8.03 0.71 5.74
CA ASN A 136 6.60 0.96 5.87
C ASN A 136 6.14 0.84 7.32
N LEU A 137 6.59 -0.20 8.04
CA LEU A 137 6.30 -0.35 9.47
C LEU A 137 6.81 0.83 10.30
N LEU A 138 8.04 1.28 10.03
CA LEU A 138 8.61 2.43 10.74
C LEU A 138 7.78 3.70 10.51
N GLY A 139 7.36 3.94 9.26
CA GLY A 139 6.49 5.05 8.91
C GLY A 139 5.10 4.96 9.56
N GLU A 140 4.45 3.79 9.49
CA GLU A 140 3.08 3.61 10.02
C GLU A 140 3.01 3.71 11.54
N ILE A 141 3.92 3.06 12.26
CA ILE A 141 3.98 3.14 13.73
C ILE A 141 4.25 4.59 14.16
N GLY A 142 5.17 5.28 13.47
CA GLY A 142 5.46 6.67 13.77
C GLY A 142 4.29 7.62 13.51
N LEU A 143 3.54 7.38 12.43
CA LEU A 143 2.31 8.12 12.15
C LEU A 143 1.21 7.82 13.18
N PHE A 144 1.06 6.57 13.60
CA PHE A 144 0.11 6.19 14.65
C PHE A 144 0.39 6.91 15.96
N ASN A 145 1.66 6.96 16.39
CA ASN A 145 2.04 7.71 17.59
C ASN A 145 1.68 9.20 17.47
N SER A 146 1.92 9.82 16.30
CA SER A 146 1.59 11.23 16.09
C SER A 146 0.09 11.51 16.12
N MET A 147 -0.74 10.62 15.55
CA MET A 147 -2.20 10.77 15.49
C MET A 147 -2.89 10.44 16.82
N ILE A 148 -2.42 9.41 17.55
CA ILE A 148 -2.93 9.08 18.89
C ILE A 148 -2.61 10.23 19.87
N GLY A 149 -1.44 10.86 19.72
CA GLY A 149 -1.08 12.05 20.49
C GLY A 149 -2.00 13.26 20.23
N TRP A 150 -2.68 13.31 19.08
CA TRP A 150 -3.65 14.36 18.77
C TRP A 150 -5.03 14.09 19.41
N LEU A 151 -5.59 12.89 19.21
CA LEU A 151 -6.81 12.44 19.88
C LEU A 151 -6.78 10.92 20.08
N TRP A 152 -7.03 10.48 21.31
CA TRP A 152 -7.06 9.06 21.67
C TRP A 152 -8.12 8.24 20.91
N VAL A 153 -9.25 8.84 20.56
CA VAL A 153 -10.35 8.17 19.82
C VAL A 153 -9.89 7.68 18.44
N VAL A 154 -8.88 8.31 17.86
CA VAL A 154 -8.32 7.94 16.54
C VAL A 154 -7.73 6.53 16.55
N MET A 155 -7.36 6.00 17.72
CA MET A 155 -6.78 4.66 17.85
C MET A 155 -7.68 3.56 17.27
N ILE A 156 -9.00 3.66 17.42
CA ILE A 156 -9.95 2.68 16.87
C ILE A 156 -9.89 2.67 15.33
N PHE A 157 -9.84 3.85 14.72
CA PHE A 157 -9.77 3.99 13.27
C PHE A 157 -8.45 3.45 12.72
N LEU A 158 -7.33 3.74 13.39
CA LEU A 158 -6.01 3.26 12.98
C LEU A 158 -5.89 1.73 13.06
N MET A 159 -6.44 1.12 14.12
CA MET A 159 -6.51 -0.34 14.26
C MET A 159 -7.28 -1.01 13.13
N LEU A 160 -8.39 -0.40 12.68
CA LEU A 160 -9.15 -0.91 11.55
C LEU A 160 -8.37 -0.78 10.23
N ILE A 161 -7.71 0.36 10.01
CA ILE A 161 -6.90 0.59 8.80
C ILE A 161 -5.75 -0.43 8.71
N SER A 162 -5.03 -0.68 9.81
CA SER A 162 -3.92 -1.65 9.83
C SER A 162 -4.40 -3.10 9.68
N PHE A 163 -5.54 -3.44 10.28
CA PHE A 163 -6.13 -4.76 10.08
C PHE A 163 -6.54 -4.97 8.63
N PHE A 164 -7.20 -3.99 8.01
CA PHE A 164 -7.61 -4.12 6.62
C PHE A 164 -6.41 -4.10 5.67
N SER A 165 -5.33 -3.36 5.98
CA SER A 165 -4.10 -3.37 5.17
C SER A 165 -3.42 -4.73 5.12
N ALA A 166 -3.38 -5.43 6.25
CA ALA A 166 -2.98 -6.84 6.30
C ALA A 166 -3.92 -7.73 5.48
N SER A 167 -5.23 -7.53 5.59
CA SER A 167 -6.20 -8.40 4.92
C SER A 167 -6.14 -8.29 3.39
N TYR A 168 -6.07 -7.08 2.80
CA TYR A 168 -6.05 -6.95 1.34
C TYR A 168 -4.70 -7.35 0.72
N SER A 169 -3.60 -7.22 1.45
CA SER A 169 -2.27 -7.62 0.98
C SER A 169 -2.13 -9.15 0.96
N LEU A 170 -2.63 -9.82 2.00
CA LEU A 170 -2.77 -11.28 2.02
C LEU A 170 -3.77 -11.79 0.97
N TYR A 171 -4.88 -11.08 0.77
CA TYR A 171 -5.85 -11.39 -0.29
C TYR A 171 -5.19 -11.32 -1.67
N LEU A 172 -4.44 -10.26 -1.97
CA LEU A 172 -3.73 -10.14 -3.24
C LEU A 172 -2.70 -11.27 -3.43
N TYR A 173 -1.92 -11.61 -2.41
CA TYR A 173 -0.91 -12.67 -2.50
C TYR A 173 -1.54 -14.06 -2.66
N SER A 174 -2.53 -14.38 -1.83
CA SER A 174 -3.19 -15.69 -1.85
C SER A 174 -3.95 -15.96 -3.14
N TYR A 175 -4.68 -14.97 -3.67
CA TYR A 175 -5.41 -15.15 -4.92
C TYR A 175 -4.51 -15.18 -6.15
N SER A 176 -3.37 -14.49 -6.16
CA SER A 176 -2.46 -14.51 -7.31
C SER A 176 -1.53 -15.73 -7.31
N GLN A 177 -0.90 -16.04 -6.17
CA GLN A 177 0.18 -17.04 -6.12
C GLN A 177 -0.34 -18.45 -5.84
N HIS A 178 -1.33 -18.59 -4.94
CA HIS A 178 -1.85 -19.91 -4.56
C HIS A 178 -3.04 -20.35 -5.42
N GLY A 179 -3.37 -21.64 -5.32
CA GLY A 179 -4.50 -22.25 -6.01
C GLY A 179 -4.11 -23.03 -7.26
N LYS A 180 -5.13 -23.60 -7.92
CA LYS A 180 -4.97 -24.32 -9.18
C LYS A 180 -4.93 -23.33 -10.35
N PHE A 181 -4.09 -23.62 -11.33
CA PHE A 181 -4.00 -22.81 -12.55
C PHE A 181 -5.30 -22.76 -13.31
N TYR A 182 -5.50 -21.64 -13.98
CA TYR A 182 -6.50 -21.52 -15.01
C TYR A 182 -6.07 -22.35 -16.23
N SER A 183 -6.91 -23.31 -16.62
CA SER A 183 -6.58 -24.32 -17.64
C SER A 183 -6.42 -23.76 -19.06
N ALA A 184 -6.81 -22.51 -19.32
CA ALA A 184 -6.72 -21.91 -20.65
C ALA A 184 -5.36 -21.26 -20.95
N THR A 185 -4.45 -21.16 -19.99
CA THR A 185 -3.17 -20.45 -20.16
C THR A 185 -2.00 -21.44 -20.25
N TYR A 186 -1.36 -21.48 -21.42
CA TYR A 186 -0.29 -22.45 -21.77
C TYR A 186 1.14 -21.85 -21.75
N GLY A 187 1.30 -20.55 -21.48
CA GLY A 187 2.60 -19.88 -21.51
C GLY A 187 3.35 -20.01 -20.18
N SER A 188 4.41 -20.85 -20.14
CA SER A 188 5.33 -20.96 -19.01
C SER A 188 6.66 -20.28 -19.35
N LEU A 189 6.92 -19.14 -18.75
CA LEU A 189 8.24 -18.51 -18.73
C LEU A 189 8.52 -18.05 -17.31
N SER A 190 9.61 -18.55 -16.73
CA SER A 190 10.03 -18.33 -15.33
C SER A 190 10.48 -16.89 -15.03
N GLY A 191 10.61 -16.05 -16.07
CA GLY A 191 10.99 -14.64 -15.99
C GLY A 191 12.30 -14.34 -16.72
N TYR A 192 12.46 -13.10 -17.18
CA TYR A 192 13.66 -12.63 -17.88
C TYR A 192 14.62 -11.89 -16.95
N CYS A 193 15.93 -11.89 -17.24
CA CYS A 193 16.92 -11.12 -16.46
C CYS A 193 16.56 -9.63 -16.34
N ARG A 194 15.97 -9.04 -17.39
CA ARG A 194 15.46 -7.67 -17.38
C ARG A 194 14.41 -7.45 -16.29
N GLU A 195 13.51 -8.41 -16.10
CA GLU A 195 12.42 -8.30 -15.11
C GLU A 195 13.00 -8.32 -13.68
N TYR A 196 14.00 -9.15 -13.42
CA TYR A 196 14.68 -9.16 -12.11
C TYR A 196 15.47 -7.88 -11.85
N LEU A 197 16.16 -7.34 -12.87
CA LEU A 197 16.88 -6.06 -12.76
C LEU A 197 15.95 -4.87 -12.50
N LEU A 198 14.69 -4.94 -12.92
CA LEU A 198 13.69 -3.90 -12.64
C LEU A 198 13.14 -3.97 -11.20
N LEU A 199 13.25 -5.12 -10.54
CA LEU A 199 12.72 -5.34 -9.18
C LEU A 199 13.75 -5.05 -8.08
N ILE A 200 15.03 -4.99 -8.44
CA ILE A 200 16.15 -4.60 -7.56
C ILE A 200 16.22 -3.08 -7.50
#